data_AF-A0A2E8E7F0-F1
#
_entry.id   AF-A0A2E8E7F0-F1
#
_cell.length_a   1.000
_cell.length_b   1.000
_cell.length_c   1.000
_cell.angle_alpha   90.00
_cell.angle_beta   90.00
_cell.angle_gamma   90.00
#
_symmetry.space_group_name_H-M   'P 1'
#
loop_
_entity.id
_entity.type
_entity.pdbx_description
1 polymer ?
#
loop_
_entity_poly.entity_id
_entity_poly.type
_entity_poly.pdbx_seq_one_letter_code
_entity_poly.pdbx_strand_id
1 'polypeptide(L)'
;MNRKLVFALALVLAFAVATPHADARSDAKAQVEFGIEVALRGLWQEAMYRWQRAIELDPTYAPAWNNLGIAFEHEGRFDEAREAYETALDLEPDNLHIETNYDLFLEVNDRDSQDPR
;
A
#
# COMPACT_ATOMS: atom_id res chain seq x y z
N MET A 1 -8.51 7.50 38.42
CA MET A 1 -8.84 8.86 37.97
C MET A 1 -7.49 9.59 37.84
N ASN A 2 -6.85 9.76 36.68
CA ASN A 2 -7.31 10.43 35.47
C ASN A 2 -6.60 9.94 34.20
N ARG A 3 -7.41 9.83 33.15
CA ARG A 3 -7.06 9.58 31.75
C ARG A 3 -6.42 10.84 31.17
N LYS A 4 -5.21 10.76 30.62
CA LYS A 4 -4.77 11.52 29.43
C LYS A 4 -3.69 10.72 28.69
N LEU A 5 -4.10 10.11 27.58
CA LEU A 5 -3.18 9.77 26.48
C LEU A 5 -2.49 11.05 26.03
N VAL A 6 -1.19 10.98 25.73
CA VAL A 6 -0.61 11.68 24.57
C VAL A 6 0.45 10.76 24.01
N PHE A 7 0.14 10.15 22.86
CA PHE A 7 1.13 9.59 21.95
C PHE A 7 1.94 10.76 21.38
N ALA A 8 3.26 10.75 21.58
CA ALA A 8 4.16 11.71 20.96
C ALA A 8 4.87 11.03 19.79
N LEU A 9 4.33 11.31 18.61
CA LEU A 9 4.90 11.09 17.29
C LEU A 9 6.19 11.91 17.12
N ALA A 10 7.07 11.41 16.23
CA ALA A 10 8.12 12.10 15.48
C ALA A 10 9.52 12.21 16.12
N LEU A 11 10.45 11.45 15.54
CA LEU A 11 11.68 12.04 14.99
C LEU A 11 12.17 11.20 13.80
N VAL A 12 11.65 11.48 12.60
CA VAL A 12 12.29 11.03 11.36
C VAL A 12 13.50 11.94 11.14
N LEU A 13 14.70 11.39 11.37
CA LEU A 13 15.94 12.02 10.95
C LEU A 13 15.99 11.98 9.42
N ALA A 14 15.64 13.10 8.79
CA ALA A 14 15.85 13.30 7.37
C ALA A 14 17.37 13.42 7.08
N PHE A 15 17.98 12.31 6.64
CA PHE A 15 19.22 12.37 5.87
C PHE A 15 18.84 12.34 4.39
N ALA A 16 18.65 13.51 3.80
CA ALA A 16 18.55 13.64 2.35
C ALA A 16 19.95 13.46 1.74
N VAL A 17 20.32 12.22 1.43
CA VAL A 17 21.37 11.95 0.43
C VAL A 17 20.68 11.97 -0.92
N ALA A 18 20.86 13.06 -1.67
CA ALA A 18 20.36 13.16 -3.03
C ALA A 18 21.21 12.25 -3.97
N THR A 19 20.67 11.10 -4.37
CA THR A 19 21.14 10.24 -5.50
C THR A 19 20.05 9.23 -5.92
N PRO A 20 20.08 8.70 -7.15
CA PRO A 20 19.17 9.03 -8.25
C PRO A 20 17.74 8.45 -8.08
N HIS A 21 16.70 9.26 -8.27
CA HIS A 21 15.31 8.76 -8.26
C HIS A 21 15.05 7.69 -9.32
N ALA A 22 15.84 7.66 -10.41
CA ALA A 22 15.68 6.70 -11.49
C ALA A 22 16.01 5.26 -11.06
N ASP A 23 17.14 5.03 -10.38
CA ASP A 23 17.52 3.66 -9.96
C ASP A 23 16.57 3.14 -8.88
N ALA A 24 16.23 3.97 -7.88
CA ALA A 24 15.31 3.58 -6.81
C ALA A 24 13.91 3.27 -7.34
N ARG A 25 13.36 4.11 -8.23
CA ARG A 25 12.04 3.87 -8.83
C ARG A 25 12.05 2.70 -9.81
N SER A 26 13.12 2.50 -10.59
CA SER A 26 13.22 1.31 -11.45
C SER A 26 13.33 0.02 -10.65
N ASP A 27 14.07 0.03 -9.53
CA ASP A 27 14.20 -1.12 -8.65
C ASP A 27 12.88 -1.41 -7.93
N ALA A 28 12.17 -0.37 -7.46
CA ALA A 28 10.83 -0.51 -6.89
C ALA A 28 9.85 -1.10 -7.91
N LYS A 29 9.88 -0.61 -9.15
CA LYS A 29 9.09 -1.18 -10.25
C LYS A 29 9.42 -2.66 -10.48
N ALA A 30 10.68 -3.04 -10.52
CA ALA A 30 11.09 -4.43 -10.69
C ALA A 30 10.60 -5.34 -9.55
N GLN A 31 10.63 -4.85 -8.30
CA GLN A 31 10.04 -5.57 -7.17
C GLN A 31 8.51 -5.73 -7.34
N VAL A 32 7.80 -4.70 -7.80
CA VAL A 32 6.35 -4.77 -8.06
C VAL A 32 6.02 -5.80 -9.14
N GLU A 33 6.73 -5.75 -10.28
CA GLU A 33 6.54 -6.69 -11.38
C GLU A 33 6.78 -8.14 -10.93
N PHE A 34 7.87 -8.38 -10.18
CA PHE A 34 8.13 -9.70 -9.61
C PHE A 34 7.04 -10.12 -8.62
N GLY A 35 6.57 -9.20 -7.77
CA GLY A 35 5.47 -9.44 -6.82
C GLY A 35 4.19 -9.89 -7.53
N ILE A 36 3.85 -9.26 -8.66
CA ILE A 36 2.71 -9.65 -9.50
C ILE A 36 2.92 -11.08 -10.05
N GLU A 37 4.10 -11.37 -10.60
CA GLU A 37 4.39 -12.70 -11.15
C GLU A 37 4.25 -13.83 -10.13
N VAL A 38 4.68 -13.61 -8.88
CA VAL A 38 4.57 -14.63 -7.82
C VAL A 38 3.16 -14.70 -7.23
N ALA A 39 2.43 -13.58 -7.15
CA ALA A 39 1.01 -13.57 -6.77
C ALA A 39 0.16 -14.40 -7.74
N LEU A 40 0.42 -14.31 -9.05
CA LEU A 40 -0.23 -15.14 -10.07
C LEU A 40 0.03 -16.65 -9.89
N ARG A 41 1.06 -17.04 -9.12
CA ARG A 41 1.36 -18.42 -8.74
C ARG A 41 0.79 -18.81 -7.38
N GLY A 42 0.01 -17.93 -6.75
CA GLY A 42 -0.56 -18.11 -5.41
C GLY A 42 0.40 -17.85 -4.25
N LEU A 43 1.59 -17.31 -4.52
CA LEU A 43 2.62 -17.05 -3.51
C LEU A 43 2.44 -15.65 -2.89
N TRP A 44 1.28 -15.44 -2.26
CA TRP A 44 0.85 -14.12 -1.74
C TRP A 44 1.78 -13.52 -0.68
N GLN A 45 2.39 -14.35 0.17
CA GLN A 45 3.36 -13.88 1.18
C GLN A 45 4.63 -13.31 0.53
N GLU A 46 5.13 -13.96 -0.52
CA GLU A 46 6.28 -13.44 -1.26
C GLU A 46 5.90 -12.18 -2.03
N ALA A 47 4.71 -12.14 -2.64
CA ALA A 47 4.22 -10.94 -3.32
C ALA A 47 4.18 -9.73 -2.37
N MET A 48 3.60 -9.91 -1.18
CA MET A 48 3.55 -8.87 -0.15
C MET A 48 4.95 -8.42 0.28
N TYR A 49 5.89 -9.35 0.49
CA TYR A 49 7.28 -9.02 0.79
C TYR A 49 7.92 -8.15 -0.31
N ARG A 50 7.66 -8.48 -1.59
CA ARG A 50 8.19 -7.73 -2.75
C ARG A 50 7.60 -6.33 -2.83
N TRP A 51 6.31 -6.17 -2.60
CA TRP A 51 5.66 -4.87 -2.60
C TRP A 51 6.11 -3.99 -1.41
N GLN A 52 6.33 -4.57 -0.24
CA GLN A 52 6.97 -3.87 0.89
C GLN A 52 8.39 -3.43 0.54
N ARG A 53 9.18 -4.29 -0.11
CA ARG A 53 10.53 -3.92 -0.57
C ARG A 53 10.50 -2.81 -1.61
N ALA A 54 9.50 -2.78 -2.49
CA ALA A 54 9.30 -1.67 -3.43
C ALA A 54 9.05 -0.34 -2.70
N ILE A 55 8.23 -0.35 -1.64
CA ILE A 55 7.97 0.83 -0.78
C ILE A 55 9.24 1.28 -0.05
N GLU A 56 10.07 0.35 0.43
CA GLU A 56 11.36 0.69 1.05
C GLU A 56 12.33 1.36 0.07
N LEU A 57 12.29 0.98 -1.21
CA LEU A 57 13.14 1.52 -2.27
C LEU A 57 12.64 2.88 -2.76
N ASP A 58 11.34 2.99 -3.06
CA ASP A 58 10.67 4.23 -3.43
C ASP A 58 9.28 4.29 -2.76
N PRO A 59 9.14 5.01 -1.63
CA PRO A 59 7.87 5.13 -0.93
C PRO A 59 6.83 5.96 -1.72
N THR A 60 7.23 6.63 -2.79
CA THR A 60 6.35 7.42 -3.67
C THR A 60 5.88 6.66 -4.91
N TYR A 61 6.27 5.38 -5.04
CA TYR A 61 5.84 4.54 -6.16
C TYR A 61 4.46 3.95 -5.89
N ALA A 62 3.40 4.69 -6.27
CA ALA A 62 2.00 4.34 -6.01
C ALA A 62 1.60 2.90 -6.35
N PRO A 63 2.08 2.27 -7.45
CA PRO A 63 1.74 0.88 -7.74
C PRO A 63 2.13 -0.11 -6.64
N ALA A 64 3.18 0.16 -5.86
CA ALA A 64 3.56 -0.73 -4.75
C ALA A 64 2.52 -0.72 -3.63
N TRP A 65 2.00 0.46 -3.27
CA TRP A 65 0.93 0.63 -2.29
C TRP A 65 -0.38 0.01 -2.76
N ASN A 66 -0.77 0.22 -4.03
CA ASN A 66 -1.96 -0.40 -4.61
C ASN A 66 -1.91 -1.93 -4.53
N ASN A 67 -0.78 -2.54 -4.92
CA ASN A 67 -0.65 -4.00 -4.84
C ASN A 67 -0.61 -4.51 -3.39
N LEU A 68 -0.03 -3.74 -2.47
CA LEU A 68 -0.07 -4.08 -1.04
C LEU A 68 -1.52 -4.06 -0.49
N GLY A 69 -2.34 -3.11 -0.95
CA GLY A 69 -3.78 -3.07 -0.65
C GLY A 69 -4.50 -4.35 -1.08
N ILE A 70 -4.26 -4.81 -2.32
CA ILE A 70 -4.78 -6.09 -2.84
C ILE A 70 -4.31 -7.27 -1.97
N ALA A 71 -3.04 -7.26 -1.52
CA ALA A 71 -2.49 -8.31 -0.66
C ALA A 71 -3.22 -8.37 0.70
N PHE A 72 -3.42 -7.22 1.33
CA PHE A 72 -4.12 -7.13 2.61
C PHE A 72 -5.59 -7.52 2.48
N GLU A 73 -6.26 -7.13 1.39
CA GLU A 73 -7.61 -7.59 1.07
C GLU A 73 -7.67 -9.13 0.97
N HIS A 74 -6.72 -9.75 0.27
CA HIS A 74 -6.61 -11.21 0.18
C HIS A 74 -6.38 -11.88 1.56
N GLU A 75 -5.74 -11.20 2.50
CA GLU A 75 -5.57 -11.66 3.89
C GLU A 75 -6.77 -11.35 4.82
N GLY A 76 -7.77 -10.61 4.34
CA GLY A 76 -8.90 -10.14 5.17
C GLY A 76 -8.54 -8.98 6.11
N ARG A 77 -7.42 -8.30 5.86
CA ARG A 77 -6.89 -7.17 6.64
C ARG A 77 -7.37 -5.85 6.06
N PHE A 78 -8.68 -5.61 6.18
CA PHE A 78 -9.34 -4.55 5.42
C PHE A 78 -8.95 -3.12 5.86
N ASP A 79 -8.62 -2.91 7.14
CA ASP A 79 -8.16 -1.60 7.60
C ASP A 79 -6.82 -1.24 6.96
N GLU A 80 -5.87 -2.18 6.93
CA GLU A 80 -4.57 -1.97 6.26
C GLU A 80 -4.70 -1.88 4.73
N ALA A 81 -5.65 -2.63 4.13
CA ALA A 81 -5.94 -2.52 2.71
C ALA A 81 -6.41 -1.10 2.35
N ARG A 82 -7.35 -0.55 3.15
CA ARG A 82 -7.86 0.81 2.99
C ARG A 82 -6.74 1.84 3.06
N GLU A 83 -5.89 1.77 4.10
CA GLU A 83 -4.76 2.69 4.26
C GLU A 83 -3.80 2.64 3.05
N ALA A 84 -3.52 1.44 2.53
CA ALA A 84 -2.64 1.27 1.38
C ALA A 84 -3.24 1.84 0.08
N TYR A 85 -4.53 1.61 -0.18
CA TYR A 85 -5.21 2.19 -1.35
C TYR A 85 -5.31 3.71 -1.26
N GLU A 86 -5.66 4.26 -0.10
CA GLU A 86 -5.69 5.72 0.14
C GLU A 86 -4.32 6.34 -0.12
N THR A 87 -3.26 5.72 0.39
CA THR A 87 -1.88 6.17 0.13
C THR A 87 -1.54 6.13 -1.37
N ALA A 88 -1.97 5.09 -2.08
CA ALA A 88 -1.73 4.97 -3.52
C ALA A 88 -2.44 6.09 -4.32
N LEU A 89 -3.68 6.42 -3.95
CA LEU A 89 -4.44 7.53 -4.56
C LEU A 89 -3.87 8.90 -4.19
N ASP A 90 -3.41 9.11 -2.97
CA ASP A 90 -2.75 10.36 -2.58
C ASP A 90 -1.48 10.63 -3.40
N LEU A 91 -0.75 9.57 -3.77
CA LEU A 91 0.45 9.65 -4.60
C LEU A 91 0.14 9.87 -6.10
N GLU A 92 -0.90 9.23 -6.63
CA GLU A 92 -1.33 9.33 -8.03
C GLU A 92 -2.86 9.46 -8.14
N PRO A 93 -3.43 10.65 -7.87
CA PRO A 93 -4.89 10.83 -7.74
C PRO A 93 -5.67 10.65 -9.05
N ASP A 94 -5.00 10.78 -10.20
CA ASP A 94 -5.60 10.61 -11.52
C ASP A 94 -5.37 9.20 -12.11
N ASN A 95 -4.86 8.25 -11.32
CA ASN A 95 -4.60 6.89 -11.78
C ASN A 95 -5.87 6.02 -11.71
N LEU A 96 -6.56 5.94 -12.84
CA LEU A 96 -7.81 5.17 -12.99
C LEU A 96 -7.71 3.70 -12.54
N HIS A 97 -6.53 3.07 -12.63
CA HIS A 97 -6.39 1.69 -12.18
C HIS A 97 -6.42 1.57 -10.66
N ILE A 98 -5.77 2.51 -9.96
CA ILE A 98 -5.79 2.58 -8.49
C ILE A 98 -7.19 2.94 -8.01
N GLU A 99 -7.82 3.95 -8.64
CA GLU A 99 -9.21 4.35 -8.34
C GLU A 99 -10.17 3.16 -8.50
N THR A 100 -10.11 2.44 -9.63
CA THR A 100 -10.96 1.27 -9.88
C THR A 100 -10.76 0.16 -8.83
N ASN A 101 -9.52 -0.10 -8.42
CA ASN A 101 -9.26 -1.13 -7.40
C ASN A 101 -9.80 -0.71 -6.03
N TYR A 102 -9.63 0.55 -5.64
CA TYR A 102 -10.13 1.05 -4.36
C TYR A 102 -11.66 1.09 -4.33
N ASP A 103 -12.31 1.54 -5.40
CA ASP A 103 -13.76 1.54 -5.53
C ASP A 103 -14.34 0.12 -5.43
N LEU A 104 -13.71 -0.86 -6.08
CA LEU A 104 -14.09 -2.26 -5.97
C LEU A 104 -13.93 -2.77 -4.53
N PHE A 105 -12.81 -2.46 -3.89
CA PHE A 105 -12.57 -2.79 -2.48
C PHE A 105 -13.67 -2.21 -1.58
N LEU A 106 -14.07 -0.95 -1.79
CA LEU A 106 -15.15 -0.32 -1.03
C LEU A 106 -16.51 -0.98 -1.35
N GLU A 107 -16.84 -1.24 -2.62
CA GLU A 107 -18.12 -1.89 -2.95
C GLU A 107 -18.24 -3.27 -2.30
N VAL A 108 -17.16 -4.05 -2.29
CA VAL A 108 -17.14 -5.39 -1.72
C VAL A 108 -17.18 -5.35 -0.19
N ASN A 109 -16.44 -4.43 0.45
CA ASN A 109 -16.23 -4.46 1.90
C ASN A 109 -17.05 -3.44 2.71
N ASP A 110 -17.48 -2.31 2.14
CA ASP A 110 -18.36 -1.34 2.81
C ASP A 110 -19.85 -1.70 2.72
N ARG A 111 -20.25 -2.71 1.93
CA ARG A 111 -21.61 -3.27 2.01
C ARG A 111 -21.93 -3.85 3.39
N ASP A 112 -20.92 -4.40 4.08
CA ASP A 112 -21.07 -4.96 5.42
C ASP A 112 -21.01 -3.89 6.54
N SER A 113 -20.44 -2.70 6.27
CA SER A 113 -20.34 -1.62 7.25
C SER A 113 -21.62 -0.76 7.33
N GLN A 114 -22.45 -0.77 6.28
CA GLN A 114 -23.70 0.02 6.20
C GLN A 114 -24.98 -0.78 6.52
N ASP A 115 -24.91 -2.12 6.66
CA ASP A 115 -26.06 -2.96 7.07
C ASP A 115 -25.81 -3.66 8.43
N PRO A 116 -26.02 -2.96 9.55
CA PRO A 116 -26.02 -3.58 10.87
C PRO A 116 -27.29 -4.41 11.05
N ARG A 117 -27.23 -5.70 10.69
CA ARG A 117 -28.25 -6.70 11.04
C ARG A 117 -28.40 -6.89 12.55
#